data_AF-R9WN00-F1
#
_entry.id   AF-R9WN00-F1
#
_cell.length_a   1.000
_cell.length_b   1.000
_cell.length_c   1.000
_cell.angle_alpha   90.00
_cell.angle_beta   90.00
_cell.angle_gamma   90.00
#
_symmetry.space_group_name_H-M   'P 1'
#
loop_
_entity.id
_entity.type
_entity.pdbx_description
1 polymer ?
#
loop_
_entity_poly.entity_id
_entity_poly.type
_entity_poly.pdbx_seq_one_letter_code
_entity_poly.pdbx_strand_id
1 'polypeptide(L)'
;MQKLTVLVIAHKDYEFPDSACYRPLFVGGKTTSDLKNEGFYQDNSGINIAEKNSSFCELTGLYWAWQNGIFKNNQYVGLVHYRRYFAGKKLCLKKQHIASESELLSLLEKYEAILPKKRNYFIESIYSHYQHAHYVKDLNCTREIISELHPEYITSFDAIMQGRKIHIYNMFVMSSENASEYCQWLFPILFELEKRIDITQYDNYQKRVFGFIAERLFNVWLVHHQLKFCEIPVVNLEGENLLKKAINLLKRKFLR
;
A
#
# COMPACT_ATOMS: atom_id res chain seq x y z
N MET A 1 -14.12 -8.24 19.95
CA MET A 1 -13.37 -7.17 19.25
C MET A 1 -11.91 -7.61 19.20
N GLN A 2 -11.30 -7.70 18.02
CA GLN A 2 -9.89 -8.12 17.90
C GLN A 2 -8.99 -6.89 18.09
N LYS A 3 -7.82 -7.05 18.74
CA LYS A 3 -6.93 -5.91 19.00
C LYS A 3 -6.23 -5.44 17.72
N LEU A 4 -5.78 -6.38 16.89
CA LEU A 4 -5.10 -6.12 15.62
C LEU A 4 -5.66 -7.01 14.50
N THR A 5 -6.01 -6.39 13.38
CA THR A 5 -6.28 -7.10 12.12
C THR A 5 -5.33 -6.62 11.03
N VAL A 6 -4.50 -7.51 10.49
CA VAL A 6 -3.62 -7.26 9.34
C VAL A 6 -4.24 -7.88 8.10
N LEU A 7 -4.68 -7.02 7.18
CA LEU A 7 -5.27 -7.42 5.92
C LEU A 7 -4.19 -7.88 4.95
N VAL A 8 -4.33 -9.10 4.45
CA VAL A 8 -3.42 -9.68 3.45
C VAL A 8 -4.08 -9.57 2.08
N ILE A 9 -3.69 -8.56 1.31
CA ILE A 9 -4.27 -8.30 -0.01
C ILE A 9 -3.81 -9.34 -1.03
N ALA A 10 -4.77 -10.05 -1.61
CA ALA A 10 -4.55 -11.15 -2.57
C ALA A 10 -5.41 -11.02 -3.82
N HIS A 11 -4.87 -11.40 -4.98
CA HIS A 11 -5.59 -11.41 -6.27
C HIS A 11 -5.61 -12.82 -6.92
N LYS A 12 -5.16 -13.81 -6.17
CA LYS A 12 -5.08 -15.24 -6.51
C LYS A 12 -4.84 -16.05 -5.23
N ASP A 13 -5.11 -17.34 -5.28
CA ASP A 13 -4.83 -18.24 -4.15
C ASP A 13 -3.35 -18.23 -3.77
N TYR A 14 -3.13 -18.32 -2.47
CA TYR A 14 -1.82 -18.39 -1.87
C TYR A 14 -1.87 -19.10 -0.51
N GLU A 15 -0.69 -19.49 -0.02
CA GLU A 15 -0.53 -19.98 1.35
C GLU A 15 -0.48 -18.78 2.28
N PHE A 16 -1.44 -18.69 3.21
CA PHE A 16 -1.53 -17.58 4.15
C PHE A 16 -1.02 -18.00 5.53
N PRO A 17 -0.57 -17.04 6.37
CA PRO A 17 -0.14 -17.37 7.73
C PRO A 17 -1.28 -17.99 8.54
N ASP A 18 -0.99 -19.07 9.26
CA ASP A 18 -1.90 -19.61 10.27
C ASP A 18 -1.82 -18.75 11.54
N SER A 19 -2.53 -17.63 11.53
CA SER A 19 -2.54 -16.66 12.62
C SER A 19 -3.81 -15.84 12.61
N ALA A 20 -4.44 -15.69 13.78
CA ALA A 20 -5.71 -14.97 13.92
C ALA A 20 -5.65 -13.50 13.47
N CYS A 21 -4.49 -12.84 13.56
CA CYS A 21 -4.36 -11.43 13.16
C CYS A 21 -4.24 -11.23 11.65
N TYR A 22 -3.75 -12.20 10.89
CA TYR A 22 -3.61 -12.08 9.44
C TYR A 22 -4.90 -12.56 8.75
N ARG A 23 -5.61 -11.63 8.12
CA ARG A 23 -6.89 -11.89 7.46
C ARG A 23 -6.76 -11.68 5.96
N PRO A 24 -6.80 -12.74 5.15
CA PRO A 24 -6.81 -12.62 3.70
C PRO A 24 -8.01 -11.81 3.21
N LEU A 25 -7.73 -10.87 2.30
CA LEU A 25 -8.73 -10.06 1.61
C LEU A 25 -8.49 -10.18 0.11
N PHE A 26 -9.44 -10.81 -0.58
CA PHE A 26 -9.39 -10.99 -2.03
C PHE A 26 -9.92 -9.76 -2.74
N VAL A 27 -9.13 -9.26 -3.69
CA VAL A 27 -9.42 -8.03 -4.42
C VAL A 27 -9.77 -8.26 -5.90
N GLY A 28 -10.53 -7.33 -6.47
CA GLY A 28 -10.94 -7.32 -7.86
C GLY A 28 -12.10 -8.24 -8.16
N GLY A 29 -12.96 -8.51 -7.18
CA GLY A 29 -14.13 -9.39 -7.34
C GLY A 29 -13.78 -10.84 -7.69
N LYS A 30 -12.51 -11.23 -7.53
CA LYS A 30 -12.06 -12.60 -7.75
C LYS A 30 -12.46 -13.44 -6.56
N THR A 31 -13.48 -14.26 -6.75
CA THR A 31 -13.71 -15.43 -5.91
C THR A 31 -12.74 -16.52 -6.35
N THR A 32 -11.88 -16.98 -5.46
CA THR A 32 -11.12 -18.19 -5.77
C THR A 32 -12.07 -19.38 -5.76
N SER A 33 -12.05 -20.13 -6.86
CA SER A 33 -12.73 -21.41 -6.95
C SER A 33 -12.08 -22.36 -5.94
N ASP A 34 -12.89 -22.92 -5.04
CA ASP A 34 -12.59 -24.01 -4.12
C ASP A 34 -11.96 -23.67 -2.74
N LEU A 35 -11.72 -22.40 -2.41
CA LEU A 35 -11.26 -21.99 -1.07
C LEU A 35 -12.15 -20.90 -0.45
N LYS A 36 -13.47 -21.16 -0.41
CA LYS A 36 -14.37 -20.48 0.52
C LYS A 36 -14.10 -20.98 1.95
N ASN A 37 -12.95 -20.62 2.51
CA ASN A 37 -12.79 -20.73 3.96
C ASN A 37 -13.67 -19.65 4.59
N GLU A 38 -14.46 -19.99 5.61
CA GLU A 38 -15.41 -19.12 6.33
C GLU A 38 -14.77 -17.91 7.06
N GLY A 39 -13.55 -17.50 6.70
CA GLY A 39 -12.79 -16.42 7.35
C GLY A 39 -12.09 -15.43 6.41
N PHE A 40 -12.31 -15.50 5.09
CA PHE A 40 -11.70 -14.57 4.13
C PHE A 40 -12.62 -13.41 3.78
N TYR A 41 -12.04 -12.22 3.64
CA TYR A 41 -12.75 -11.04 3.16
C TYR A 41 -12.72 -10.96 1.63
N GLN A 42 -13.73 -10.29 1.06
CA GLN A 42 -13.80 -9.97 -0.35
C GLN A 42 -14.15 -8.50 -0.53
N ASP A 43 -13.43 -7.82 -1.42
CA ASP A 43 -13.62 -6.40 -1.66
C ASP A 43 -14.89 -6.04 -2.42
N ASN A 44 -15.64 -6.99 -2.97
CA ASN A 44 -16.81 -6.77 -3.84
C ASN A 44 -18.16 -6.84 -3.10
N SER A 45 -18.15 -6.67 -1.78
CA SER A 45 -19.35 -6.68 -0.94
C SER A 45 -19.53 -5.33 -0.23
N GLY A 46 -20.74 -5.00 0.22
CA GLY A 46 -21.00 -3.73 0.91
C GLY A 46 -20.58 -2.49 0.09
N ILE A 47 -20.04 -1.47 0.75
CA ILE A 47 -19.53 -0.26 0.07
C ILE A 47 -18.16 -0.58 -0.51
N ASN A 48 -18.01 -0.49 -1.83
CA ASN A 48 -16.78 -0.93 -2.49
C ASN A 48 -16.45 -0.21 -3.80
N ILE A 49 -15.26 -0.50 -4.31
CA ILE A 49 -14.72 -0.08 -5.61
C ILE A 49 -13.99 -1.25 -6.30
N ALA A 50 -14.46 -2.50 -6.09
CA ALA A 50 -13.77 -3.71 -6.52
C ALA A 50 -13.56 -3.76 -8.05
N GLU A 51 -14.51 -3.23 -8.82
CA GLU A 51 -14.44 -3.10 -10.27
C GLU A 51 -13.25 -2.25 -10.74
N LYS A 52 -12.74 -1.37 -9.87
CA LYS A 52 -11.58 -0.50 -10.14
C LYS A 52 -10.24 -1.18 -9.86
N ASN A 53 -10.21 -2.47 -9.46
CA ASN A 53 -8.96 -3.13 -9.05
C ASN A 53 -7.86 -3.13 -10.11
N SER A 54 -8.23 -3.15 -11.40
CA SER A 54 -7.25 -3.10 -12.50
C SER A 54 -6.39 -1.83 -12.48
N SER A 55 -6.89 -0.73 -11.90
CA SER A 55 -6.20 0.56 -11.82
C SER A 55 -5.86 0.98 -10.38
N PHE A 56 -6.74 0.72 -9.41
CA PHE A 56 -6.54 1.01 -7.98
C PHE A 56 -5.75 -0.07 -7.23
N CYS A 57 -5.55 -1.25 -7.83
CA CYS A 57 -4.77 -2.33 -7.23
C CYS A 57 -5.23 -2.65 -5.79
N GLU A 58 -4.28 -2.80 -4.85
CA GLU A 58 -4.54 -3.09 -3.44
C GLU A 58 -5.43 -2.07 -2.70
N LEU A 59 -5.58 -0.85 -3.24
CA LEU A 59 -6.39 0.20 -2.62
C LEU A 59 -7.88 -0.15 -2.61
N THR A 60 -8.33 -1.02 -3.51
CA THR A 60 -9.70 -1.54 -3.50
C THR A 60 -10.02 -2.27 -2.20
N GLY A 61 -9.10 -3.11 -1.72
CA GLY A 61 -9.21 -3.79 -0.44
C GLY A 61 -9.06 -2.85 0.76
N LEU A 62 -8.18 -1.84 0.65
CA LEU A 62 -8.05 -0.79 1.68
C LEU A 62 -9.36 -0.01 1.85
N TYR A 63 -9.94 0.44 0.74
CA TYR A 63 -11.20 1.17 0.71
C TYR A 63 -12.33 0.34 1.32
N TRP A 64 -12.44 -0.91 0.88
CA TRP A 64 -13.45 -1.82 1.40
C TRP A 64 -13.32 -2.00 2.92
N ALA A 65 -12.11 -2.23 3.43
CA ALA A 65 -11.92 -2.42 4.87
C ALA A 65 -12.27 -1.18 5.68
N TRP A 66 -11.93 0.00 5.17
CA TRP A 66 -12.27 1.29 5.78
C TRP A 66 -13.80 1.49 5.85
N GLN A 67 -14.50 1.21 4.76
CA GLN A 67 -15.95 1.46 4.64
C GLN A 67 -16.82 0.38 5.29
N ASN A 68 -16.31 -0.84 5.47
CA ASN A 68 -17.09 -1.99 5.96
C ASN A 68 -16.74 -2.38 7.40
N GLY A 69 -16.33 -1.40 8.22
CA GLY A 69 -16.24 -1.54 9.67
C GLY A 69 -15.02 -2.28 10.20
N ILE A 70 -14.07 -2.71 9.36
CA ILE A 70 -12.83 -3.36 9.84
C ILE A 70 -12.08 -2.41 10.76
N PHE A 71 -11.95 -1.14 10.37
CA PHE A 71 -11.20 -0.16 11.16
C PHE A 71 -11.91 0.14 12.48
N LYS A 72 -13.25 0.28 12.44
CA LYS A 72 -14.08 0.51 13.64
C LYS A 72 -14.03 -0.67 14.63
N ASN A 73 -13.88 -1.89 14.15
CA ASN A 73 -13.94 -3.11 14.96
C ASN A 73 -12.58 -3.56 15.51
N ASN A 74 -11.51 -2.78 15.27
CA ASN A 74 -10.15 -3.09 15.69
C ASN A 74 -9.47 -1.86 16.29
N GLN A 75 -8.55 -2.06 17.24
CA GLN A 75 -7.72 -0.96 17.75
C GLN A 75 -6.61 -0.59 16.75
N TYR A 76 -6.04 -1.60 16.11
CA TYR A 76 -5.01 -1.47 15.10
C TYR A 76 -5.38 -2.22 13.84
N VAL A 77 -4.95 -1.67 12.70
CA VAL A 77 -5.11 -2.32 11.40
C VAL A 77 -3.78 -2.30 10.63
N GLY A 78 -3.59 -3.31 9.82
CA GLY A 78 -2.47 -3.36 8.89
C GLY A 78 -2.90 -3.74 7.49
N LEU A 79 -2.05 -3.39 6.54
CA LEU A 79 -2.17 -3.81 5.16
C LEU A 79 -0.83 -4.39 4.70
N VAL A 80 -0.87 -5.62 4.24
CA VAL A 80 0.28 -6.34 3.66
C VAL A 80 -0.13 -7.02 2.36
N HIS A 81 0.84 -7.48 1.59
CA HIS A 81 0.58 -8.19 0.34
C HIS A 81 0.65 -9.70 0.55
N TYR A 82 -0.08 -10.49 -0.25
CA TYR A 82 -0.10 -11.96 -0.15
C TYR A 82 1.29 -12.65 -0.15
N ARG A 83 2.31 -12.01 -0.74
CA ARG A 83 3.69 -12.50 -0.79
C ARG A 83 4.73 -11.60 -0.11
N ARG A 84 4.32 -10.52 0.57
CA ARG A 84 5.23 -9.59 1.25
C ARG A 84 4.71 -9.25 2.64
N TYR A 85 5.52 -9.53 3.65
CA TYR A 85 5.17 -9.38 5.07
C TYR A 85 6.28 -8.64 5.81
N PHE A 86 5.96 -8.05 6.96
CA PHE A 86 6.98 -7.55 7.88
C PHE A 86 7.80 -8.71 8.44
N ALA A 87 9.13 -8.56 8.46
CA ALA A 87 10.03 -9.55 9.03
C ALA A 87 9.77 -9.72 10.54
N GLY A 88 9.80 -10.97 11.01
CA GLY A 88 9.68 -11.29 12.43
C GLY A 88 10.54 -12.48 12.81
N LYS A 89 10.28 -13.03 13.99
CA LYS A 89 11.03 -14.18 14.51
C LYS A 89 10.13 -15.39 14.78
N LYS A 90 8.90 -15.16 15.24
CA LYS A 90 8.06 -16.23 15.81
C LYS A 90 7.25 -17.00 14.78
N LEU A 91 6.67 -16.31 13.79
CA LEU A 91 5.77 -16.93 12.82
C LEU A 91 6.55 -17.32 11.56
N CYS A 92 6.36 -18.54 11.07
CA CYS A 92 7.02 -19.05 9.86
C CYS A 92 5.98 -19.28 8.76
N LEU A 93 6.25 -18.79 7.56
CA LEU A 93 5.43 -19.02 6.36
C LEU A 93 6.36 -19.25 5.18
N LYS A 94 6.19 -20.36 4.44
CA LYS A 94 7.07 -20.71 3.30
C LYS A 94 8.58 -20.59 3.60
N LYS A 95 9.01 -21.10 4.76
CA LYS A 95 10.42 -21.06 5.25
C LYS A 95 10.95 -19.65 5.53
N GLN A 96 10.09 -18.65 5.61
CA GLN A 96 10.43 -17.27 5.94
C GLN A 96 9.82 -16.88 7.29
N HIS A 97 10.55 -16.11 8.08
CA HIS A 97 10.05 -15.60 9.36
C HIS A 97 9.35 -14.25 9.17
N ILE A 98 8.09 -14.18 9.60
CA ILE A 98 7.24 -12.99 9.52
C ILE A 98 6.83 -12.55 10.93
N ALA A 99 6.46 -11.28 11.07
CA ALA A 99 6.07 -10.69 12.34
C ALA A 99 4.79 -11.35 12.88
N SER A 100 4.84 -11.85 14.11
CA SER A 100 3.64 -12.31 14.83
C SER A 100 2.81 -11.15 15.38
N GLU A 101 1.56 -11.41 15.74
CA GLU A 101 0.70 -10.44 16.43
C GLU A 101 1.38 -9.84 17.66
N SER A 102 2.02 -10.67 18.50
CA SER A 102 2.71 -10.21 19.71
C SER A 102 3.86 -9.25 19.42
N GLU A 103 4.60 -9.47 18.32
CA GLU A 103 5.72 -8.60 17.92
C GLU A 103 5.20 -7.25 17.41
N LEU A 104 4.15 -7.27 16.59
CA LEU A 104 3.53 -6.04 16.06
C LEU A 104 2.92 -5.21 17.20
N LEU A 105 2.14 -5.82 18.09
CA LEU A 105 1.53 -5.14 19.22
C LEU A 105 2.57 -4.53 20.18
N SER A 106 3.66 -5.25 20.47
CA SER A 106 4.74 -4.73 21.33
C SER A 106 5.43 -3.49 20.75
N LEU A 107 5.46 -3.37 19.42
CA LEU A 107 5.99 -2.17 18.75
C LEU A 107 4.97 -1.03 18.77
N LEU A 108 3.69 -1.34 18.59
CA LEU A 108 2.59 -0.35 18.61
C LEU A 108 2.34 0.25 20.01
N GLU A 109 2.91 -0.34 21.07
CA GLU A 109 2.98 0.29 22.40
C GLU A 109 3.93 1.49 22.45
N LYS A 110 4.88 1.59 21.50
CA LYS A 110 5.97 2.58 21.49
C LYS A 110 5.91 3.54 20.30
N TYR A 111 5.24 3.11 19.24
CA TYR A 111 5.18 3.75 17.93
C TYR A 111 3.73 3.79 17.45
N GLU A 112 3.38 4.82 16.67
CA GLU A 112 2.05 5.03 16.12
C GLU A 112 1.82 4.24 14.82
N ALA A 113 2.91 3.89 14.13
CA ALA A 113 2.89 3.09 12.93
C ALA A 113 4.14 2.20 12.78
N ILE A 114 3.97 1.11 12.06
CA ILE A 114 5.00 0.19 11.61
C ILE A 114 5.03 0.25 10.10
N LEU A 115 6.18 0.59 9.53
CA LEU A 115 6.35 0.79 8.10
C LEU A 115 7.49 -0.06 7.53
N PRO A 116 7.50 -0.35 6.22
CA PRO A 116 8.64 -0.96 5.55
C PRO A 116 9.87 -0.08 5.70
N LYS A 117 11.07 -0.66 5.76
CA LYS A 117 12.30 0.12 5.58
C LYS A 117 12.26 0.93 4.29
N LYS A 118 12.69 2.20 4.36
CA LYS A 118 12.75 3.07 3.19
C LYS A 118 13.67 2.50 2.12
N ARG A 119 13.24 2.67 0.87
CA ARG A 119 14.10 2.49 -0.29
C ARG A 119 14.83 3.80 -0.58
N ASN A 120 16.14 3.70 -0.85
CA ASN A 120 16.95 4.83 -1.28
C ASN A 120 17.04 4.88 -2.81
N TYR A 121 16.72 6.04 -3.39
CA TYR A 121 17.04 6.39 -4.77
C TYR A 121 18.32 7.23 -4.77
N PHE A 122 19.43 6.62 -5.17
CA PHE A 122 20.74 7.27 -5.05
C PHE A 122 20.95 8.40 -6.08
N ILE A 123 20.38 8.24 -7.27
CA ILE A 123 20.65 9.10 -8.43
C ILE A 123 19.50 10.09 -8.68
N GLU A 124 18.27 9.74 -8.29
CA GLU A 124 17.04 10.38 -8.73
C GLU A 124 16.23 10.85 -7.53
N SER A 125 15.53 11.98 -7.68
CA SER A 125 14.43 12.31 -6.77
C SER A 125 13.26 11.37 -7.01
N ILE A 126 12.33 11.32 -6.04
CA ILE A 126 11.10 10.53 -6.18
C ILE A 126 10.29 11.03 -7.39
N TYR A 127 10.27 12.34 -7.64
CA TYR A 127 9.67 12.93 -8.82
C TYR A 127 10.33 12.46 -10.12
N SER A 128 11.66 12.58 -10.24
CA SER A 128 12.36 12.20 -11.48
C SER A 128 12.26 10.70 -11.73
N HIS A 129 12.32 9.88 -10.68
CA HIS A 129 12.07 8.44 -10.78
C HIS A 129 10.64 8.15 -11.26
N TYR A 130 9.63 8.88 -10.79
CA TYR A 130 8.26 8.76 -11.30
C TYR A 130 8.19 9.12 -12.78
N GLN A 131 8.76 10.27 -13.17
CA GLN A 131 8.77 10.76 -14.55
C GLN A 131 9.40 9.76 -15.53
N HIS A 132 10.43 9.01 -15.11
CA HIS A 132 11.05 8.00 -15.95
C HIS A 132 10.28 6.69 -16.01
N ALA A 133 9.53 6.34 -14.96
CA ALA A 133 8.82 5.06 -14.87
C ALA A 133 7.34 5.14 -15.27
N HIS A 134 6.75 6.34 -15.27
CA HIS A 134 5.32 6.59 -15.36
C HIS A 134 5.03 7.91 -16.09
N TYR A 135 3.77 8.15 -16.44
CA TYR A 135 3.36 9.40 -17.07
C TYR A 135 3.30 10.54 -16.04
N VAL A 136 4.31 11.43 -16.09
CA VAL A 136 4.47 12.53 -15.11
C VAL A 136 3.27 13.48 -15.06
N LYS A 137 2.51 13.62 -16.15
CA LYS A 137 1.29 14.44 -16.20
C LYS A 137 0.27 14.03 -15.11
N ASP A 138 0.21 12.75 -14.75
CA ASP A 138 -0.74 12.25 -13.73
C ASP A 138 -0.30 12.67 -12.32
N LEU A 139 1.02 12.69 -12.06
CA LEU A 139 1.57 13.18 -10.80
C LEU A 139 1.43 14.71 -10.68
N ASN A 140 1.59 15.44 -11.78
CA ASN A 140 1.37 16.89 -11.80
C ASN A 140 -0.10 17.24 -11.54
N CYS A 141 -1.03 16.56 -12.21
CA CYS A 141 -2.46 16.69 -11.94
C CYS A 141 -2.80 16.36 -10.47
N THR A 142 -2.15 15.34 -9.89
CA THR A 142 -2.30 15.03 -8.46
C THR A 142 -1.87 16.19 -7.56
N ARG A 143 -0.74 16.85 -7.88
CA ARG A 143 -0.27 18.01 -7.13
C ARG A 143 -1.24 19.20 -7.23
N GLU A 144 -1.84 19.41 -8.40
CA GLU A 144 -2.89 20.42 -8.60
C GLU A 144 -4.12 20.13 -7.72
N ILE A 145 -4.62 18.90 -7.74
CA ILE A 145 -5.74 18.45 -6.90
C ILE A 145 -5.44 18.68 -5.41
N ILE A 146 -4.22 18.35 -4.95
CA ILE A 146 -3.83 18.60 -3.55
C ILE A 146 -3.82 20.09 -3.26
N SER A 147 -3.35 20.93 -4.20
CA SER A 147 -3.33 22.39 -4.00
C SER A 147 -4.73 22.98 -3.86
N GLU A 148 -5.73 22.36 -4.51
CA GLU A 148 -7.13 22.78 -4.47
C GLU A 148 -7.87 22.24 -3.24
N LEU A 149 -7.74 20.95 -2.92
CA LEU A 149 -8.52 20.28 -1.88
C LEU A 149 -7.85 20.37 -0.50
N HIS A 150 -6.52 20.34 -0.46
CA HIS A 150 -5.71 20.18 0.74
C HIS A 150 -4.41 21.00 0.65
N PRO A 151 -4.48 22.33 0.47
CA PRO A 151 -3.31 23.18 0.26
C PRO A 151 -2.26 23.05 1.37
N GLU A 152 -2.67 22.69 2.58
CA GLU A 152 -1.80 22.41 3.72
C GLU A 152 -0.83 21.22 3.51
N TYR A 153 -1.07 20.36 2.52
CA TYR A 153 -0.19 19.23 2.18
C TYR A 153 0.85 19.56 1.12
N ILE A 154 0.80 20.72 0.46
CA ILE A 154 1.68 21.02 -0.68
C ILE A 154 3.15 21.06 -0.29
N THR A 155 3.48 21.64 0.86
CA THR A 155 4.86 21.63 1.36
C THR A 155 5.35 20.20 1.60
N SER A 156 4.51 19.34 2.17
CA SER A 156 4.85 17.92 2.39
C SER A 156 4.95 17.14 1.07
N PHE A 157 4.08 17.44 0.10
CA PHE A 157 4.13 16.85 -1.23
C PHE A 157 5.46 17.17 -1.93
N ASP A 158 5.81 18.45 -1.99
CA ASP A 158 7.04 18.91 -2.63
C ASP A 158 8.28 18.36 -1.94
N ALA A 159 8.28 18.30 -0.60
CA ALA A 159 9.37 17.70 0.17
C ALA A 159 9.56 16.22 -0.16
N ILE A 160 8.49 15.43 -0.27
CA ILE A 160 8.59 14.02 -0.69
C ILE A 160 9.04 13.92 -2.14
N MET A 161 8.47 14.71 -3.05
CA MET A 161 8.81 14.65 -4.48
C MET A 161 10.28 15.01 -4.76
N GLN A 162 10.84 15.97 -4.03
CA GLN A 162 12.27 16.35 -4.10
C GLN A 162 13.18 15.37 -3.36
N GLY A 163 12.63 14.62 -2.40
CA GLY A 163 13.33 13.63 -1.60
C GLY A 163 13.83 12.42 -2.41
N ARG A 164 14.62 11.59 -1.74
CA ARG A 164 15.28 10.40 -2.31
C ARG A 164 15.01 9.11 -1.54
N LYS A 165 14.15 9.18 -0.51
CA LYS A 165 13.84 8.05 0.36
C LYS A 165 12.34 7.89 0.49
N ILE A 166 11.84 6.70 0.20
CA ILE A 166 10.39 6.43 0.15
C ILE A 166 10.08 5.07 0.78
N HIS A 167 8.99 5.02 1.56
CA HIS A 167 8.36 3.75 1.94
C HIS A 167 7.54 3.25 0.75
N ILE A 168 7.88 2.06 0.26
CA ILE A 168 7.18 1.45 -0.87
C ILE A 168 6.14 0.43 -0.38
N TYR A 169 5.35 -0.10 -1.32
CA TYR A 169 4.36 -1.17 -1.17
C TYR A 169 3.01 -0.79 -0.58
N ASN A 170 2.73 0.46 -0.20
CA ASN A 170 1.48 0.80 0.51
C ASN A 170 1.25 -0.07 1.77
N MET A 171 2.31 -0.65 2.35
CA MET A 171 2.22 -1.55 3.49
C MET A 171 2.40 -0.78 4.79
N PHE A 172 1.61 -1.12 5.80
CA PHE A 172 1.70 -0.53 7.13
C PHE A 172 1.03 -1.40 8.19
N VAL A 173 1.31 -1.11 9.46
CA VAL A 173 0.43 -1.45 10.60
C VAL A 173 0.35 -0.21 11.49
N MET A 174 -0.85 0.29 11.79
CA MET A 174 -1.02 1.51 12.59
C MET A 174 -2.35 1.48 13.36
N SER A 175 -2.65 2.50 14.16
CA SER A 175 -3.96 2.64 14.79
C SER A 175 -5.07 2.74 13.74
N SER A 176 -6.25 2.21 14.04
CA SER A 176 -7.40 2.33 13.15
C SER A 176 -7.82 3.78 12.89
N GLU A 177 -7.56 4.67 13.85
CA GLU A 177 -7.78 6.11 13.73
C GLU A 177 -6.87 6.72 12.65
N ASN A 178 -5.55 6.55 12.78
CA ASN A 178 -4.58 7.01 11.77
C ASN A 178 -4.85 6.42 10.38
N ALA A 179 -5.21 5.13 10.31
CA ALA A 179 -5.57 4.51 9.03
C ALA A 179 -6.86 5.11 8.44
N SER A 180 -7.84 5.46 9.28
CA SER A 180 -9.08 6.11 8.86
C SER A 180 -8.84 7.52 8.36
N GLU A 181 -8.04 8.32 9.07
CA GLU A 181 -7.63 9.67 8.65
C GLU A 181 -6.87 9.63 7.32
N TYR A 182 -5.95 8.68 7.17
CA TYR A 182 -5.25 8.46 5.90
C TYR A 182 -6.22 8.15 4.76
N CYS A 183 -7.19 7.26 4.96
CA CYS A 183 -8.17 6.93 3.93
C CYS A 183 -9.08 8.12 3.60
N GLN A 184 -9.51 8.87 4.61
CA GLN A 184 -10.33 10.06 4.45
C GLN A 184 -9.64 11.15 3.63
N TRP A 185 -8.32 11.28 3.75
CA TRP A 185 -7.52 12.19 2.93
C TRP A 185 -7.23 11.61 1.53
N LEU A 186 -6.82 10.33 1.44
CA LEU A 186 -6.34 9.71 0.21
C LEU A 186 -7.45 9.56 -0.86
N PHE A 187 -8.59 8.98 -0.49
CA PHE A 187 -9.58 8.56 -1.48
C PHE A 187 -10.26 9.72 -2.22
N PRO A 188 -10.62 10.85 -1.58
CA PRO A 188 -11.11 12.02 -2.30
C PRO A 188 -10.12 12.52 -3.38
N ILE A 189 -8.82 12.55 -3.07
CA ILE A 189 -7.78 12.94 -4.03
C ILE A 189 -7.75 11.96 -5.22
N LEU A 190 -7.75 10.65 -4.95
CA LEU A 190 -7.68 9.64 -6.01
C LEU A 190 -8.95 9.61 -6.88
N PHE A 191 -10.13 9.78 -6.27
CA PHE A 191 -11.39 9.85 -7.02
C PHE A 191 -11.50 11.12 -7.84
N GLU A 192 -10.96 12.24 -7.37
CA GLU A 192 -10.87 13.45 -8.18
C GLU A 192 -9.89 13.26 -9.33
N LEU A 193 -8.73 12.64 -9.08
CA LEU A 193 -7.76 12.33 -10.13
C LEU A 193 -8.36 11.42 -11.20
N GLU A 194 -9.13 10.40 -10.80
CA GLU A 194 -9.80 9.48 -11.72
C GLU A 194 -10.72 10.22 -12.72
N LYS A 195 -11.34 11.33 -12.32
CA LYS A 195 -12.16 12.16 -13.22
C LYS A 195 -11.33 13.01 -14.19
N ARG A 196 -10.11 13.38 -13.79
CA ARG A 196 -9.26 14.34 -14.54
C ARG A 196 -8.31 13.69 -15.53
N ILE A 197 -8.03 12.39 -15.40
CA ILE A 197 -7.09 11.68 -16.29
C ILE A 197 -7.80 10.63 -17.14
N ASP A 198 -7.40 10.55 -18.41
CA ASP A 198 -7.81 9.48 -19.31
C ASP A 198 -6.71 8.40 -19.37
N ILE A 199 -7.07 7.19 -18.93
CA ILE A 199 -6.19 6.00 -18.92
C ILE A 199 -6.59 4.96 -19.98
N THR A 200 -7.54 5.26 -20.87
CA THR A 200 -8.03 4.30 -21.88
C THR A 200 -6.92 3.76 -22.76
N GLN A 201 -5.99 4.64 -23.16
CA GLN A 201 -4.83 4.32 -24.00
C GLN A 201 -3.60 3.82 -23.23
N TYR A 202 -3.69 3.70 -21.90
CA TYR A 202 -2.56 3.21 -21.10
C TYR A 202 -2.40 1.70 -21.28
N ASP A 203 -1.16 1.23 -21.29
CA ASP A 203 -0.88 -0.20 -21.22
C ASP A 203 -1.29 -0.76 -19.83
N ASN A 204 -1.31 -2.10 -19.70
CA ASN A 204 -1.71 -2.77 -18.46
C ASN A 204 -0.84 -2.38 -17.25
N TYR A 205 0.40 -1.94 -17.47
CA TYR A 205 1.27 -1.50 -16.39
C TYR A 205 0.93 -0.08 -15.95
N GLN A 206 0.78 0.86 -16.88
CA GLN A 206 0.46 2.26 -16.59
C GLN A 206 -0.97 2.46 -16.11
N LYS A 207 -1.92 1.58 -16.46
CA LYS A 207 -3.29 1.61 -15.90
C LYS A 207 -3.33 1.57 -14.38
N ARG A 208 -2.27 1.07 -13.73
CA ARG A 208 -2.11 1.01 -12.26
C ARG A 208 -1.73 2.35 -11.62
N VAL A 209 -1.93 3.46 -12.35
CA VAL A 209 -1.54 4.83 -11.97
C VAL A 209 -1.98 5.22 -10.56
N PHE A 210 -3.19 4.88 -10.15
CA PHE A 210 -3.69 5.21 -8.81
C PHE A 210 -2.92 4.49 -7.70
N GLY A 211 -2.56 3.21 -7.91
CA GLY A 211 -1.70 2.47 -6.98
C GLY A 211 -0.30 3.07 -6.89
N PHE A 212 0.27 3.51 -8.01
CA PHE A 212 1.56 4.20 -8.02
C PHE A 212 1.50 5.52 -7.27
N ILE A 213 0.49 6.34 -7.53
CA ILE A 213 0.31 7.64 -6.89
C ILE A 213 0.06 7.49 -5.40
N ALA A 214 -0.80 6.56 -4.98
CA ALA A 214 -1.05 6.28 -3.56
C ALA A 214 0.22 5.93 -2.78
N GLU A 215 1.18 5.22 -3.38
CA GLU A 215 2.48 4.94 -2.73
C GLU A 215 3.24 6.22 -2.39
N ARG A 216 3.15 7.24 -3.25
CA ARG A 216 3.77 8.54 -3.01
C ARG A 216 2.96 9.33 -1.99
N LEU A 217 1.64 9.37 -2.16
CA LEU A 217 0.73 10.08 -1.26
C LEU A 217 0.78 9.55 0.17
N PHE A 218 0.97 8.24 0.37
CA PHE A 218 1.18 7.69 1.70
C PHE A 218 2.37 8.33 2.42
N ASN A 219 3.49 8.54 1.70
CA ASN A 219 4.67 9.20 2.27
C ASN A 219 4.42 10.69 2.53
N VAL A 220 3.63 11.35 1.68
CA VAL A 220 3.22 12.75 1.88
C VAL A 220 2.41 12.88 3.17
N TRP A 221 1.43 11.99 3.37
CA TRP A 221 0.60 11.94 4.56
C TRP A 221 1.43 11.70 5.82
N LEU A 222 2.36 10.74 5.79
CA LEU A 222 3.27 10.45 6.92
C LEU A 222 4.14 11.65 7.31
N VAL A 223 4.69 12.38 6.33
CA VAL A 223 5.51 13.57 6.61
C VAL A 223 4.66 14.72 7.14
N HIS A 224 3.45 14.90 6.63
CA HIS A 224 2.53 15.94 7.12
C HIS A 224 2.15 15.73 8.58
N HIS A 225 1.79 14.51 8.97
CA HIS A 225 1.34 14.19 10.34
C HIS A 225 2.48 13.94 11.32
N GLN A 226 3.71 13.81 10.83
CA GLN A 226 4.91 13.60 11.66
C GLN A 226 4.81 12.40 12.62
N LEU A 227 4.13 11.33 12.20
CA LEU A 227 3.91 10.16 13.05
C LEU A 227 5.24 9.55 13.52
N LYS A 228 5.27 9.12 14.78
CA LYS A 228 6.36 8.35 15.35
C LYS A 228 6.24 6.90 14.91
N PHE A 229 6.94 6.51 13.85
CA PHE A 229 6.91 5.14 13.32
C PHE A 229 8.20 4.35 13.57
N CYS A 230 8.11 3.03 13.48
CA CYS A 230 9.28 2.16 13.38
C CYS A 230 9.35 1.47 12.01
N GLU A 231 10.57 1.24 11.52
CA GLU A 231 10.81 0.60 10.22
C GLU A 231 11.24 -0.87 10.38
N ILE A 232 10.52 -1.78 9.71
CA ILE A 232 10.83 -3.21 9.70
C ILE A 232 11.19 -3.66 8.26
N PRO A 233 12.21 -4.53 8.08
CA PRO A 233 12.45 -5.16 6.79
C PRO A 233 11.21 -5.90 6.28
N VAL A 234 11.01 -5.92 4.97
CA VAL A 234 9.94 -6.71 4.34
C VAL A 234 10.53 -8.00 3.80
N VAL A 235 9.89 -9.13 4.12
CA VAL A 235 10.23 -10.45 3.59
C VAL A 235 9.34 -10.76 2.39
N ASN A 236 9.97 -11.17 1.29
CA ASN A 236 9.27 -11.67 0.10
C ASN A 236 9.29 -13.20 0.09
N LEU A 237 8.12 -13.83 0.11
CA LEU A 237 7.99 -15.28 0.21
C LEU A 237 8.49 -16.03 -1.03
N GLU A 238 8.54 -15.35 -2.19
CA GLU A 238 9.07 -15.92 -3.44
C GLU A 238 10.59 -15.70 -3.58
N GLY A 239 11.24 -15.10 -2.58
CA GLY A 239 12.61 -14.64 -2.66
C GLY A 239 12.78 -13.42 -3.57
N GLU A 240 14.03 -12.97 -3.74
CA GLU A 240 14.38 -11.88 -4.64
C GLU A 240 15.46 -12.30 -5.62
N ASN A 241 15.16 -12.24 -6.92
CA ASN A 241 16.18 -12.41 -7.96
C ASN A 241 16.86 -11.06 -8.23
N LEU A 242 17.94 -10.79 -7.50
CA LEU A 242 18.71 -9.53 -7.56
C LEU A 242 19.31 -9.26 -8.95
N LEU A 243 19.75 -10.30 -9.66
CA LEU A 243 20.30 -10.19 -11.02
C LEU A 243 19.23 -9.67 -12.01
N LYS A 244 18.02 -10.24 -11.95
CA LYS A 244 16.89 -9.79 -12.79
C LYS A 244 16.48 -8.36 -12.46
N LYS A 245 16.52 -7.95 -11.18
CA LYS A 245 16.28 -6.56 -10.77
C LYS A 245 17.31 -5.59 -11.36
N ALA A 246 18.60 -5.95 -11.35
CA ALA A 246 19.67 -5.12 -11.91
C ALA A 246 19.50 -4.93 -13.43
N ILE A 247 19.23 -6.02 -14.17
CA ILE A 247 18.98 -5.97 -15.62
C ILE A 247 17.76 -5.08 -15.94
N ASN A 248 16.65 -5.24 -15.21
CA ASN A 248 15.44 -4.44 -15.43
C ASN A 248 15.63 -2.95 -15.05
N LEU A 249 16.51 -2.64 -14.10
CA LEU A 249 16.89 -1.26 -13.77
C LEU A 249 17.67 -0.62 -14.93
N LEU A 250 18.65 -1.34 -15.49
CA LEU A 250 19.41 -0.87 -16.65
C LEU A 250 18.51 -0.70 -17.89
N LYS A 251 17.62 -1.65 -18.16
CA LYS A 251 16.64 -1.52 -19.27
C LYS A 251 15.82 -0.24 -19.14
N ARG A 252 15.18 0.00 -17.99
CA ARG A 252 14.40 1.23 -17.78
C ARG A 252 15.20 2.52 -17.93
N LYS A 253 16.50 2.49 -17.62
CA LYS A 253 17.35 3.68 -17.68
C LYS A 253 17.84 4.00 -19.09
N PHE A 254 18.03 2.99 -19.94
CA PHE A 254 18.73 3.15 -21.22
C PHE A 254 17.95 2.68 -22.46
N LEU A 255 16.88 1.92 -22.28
CA LEU A 255 16.05 1.38 -23.35
C LEU A 255 14.60 1.79 -23.05
N ARG A 256 14.17 2.89 -23.68
CA ARG A 256 12.76 3.32 -23.69
C ARG A 256 11.91 2.33 -24.47
#